data_AF-A0A921HSN9-F1
#
_entry.id   AF-A0A921HSN9-F1
#
_cell.length_a   1.000
_cell.length_b   1.000
_cell.length_c   1.000
_cell.angle_alpha   90.00
_cell.angle_beta   90.00
_cell.angle_gamma   90.00
#
_symmetry.space_group_name_H-M   'P 1'
#
loop_
_entity.id
_entity.type
_entity.pdbx_description
1 polymer ?
#
loop_
_entity_poly.entity_id
_entity_poly.type
_entity_poly.pdbx_seq_one_letter_code
_entity_poly.pdbx_strand_id
1 'polypeptide(L)'
;MEPIKIGILNLMQNKLDTMRNFQIALGDEVEIKFYYSATRYVDRQLDSSITDNMEPLNLDEIKDLDGFIITGSPVEKLDFPQVSYFDEINDLIDLLDRLNIPQLYVCWGAMAALNRLYDIDKKILPHKTFGVFQNQILTDTPLLNNIGDNFPAPHA
;
A
#
# COMPACT_ATOMS: atom_id res chain seq x y z
N MET A 1 16.79 21.49 3.04
CA MET A 1 16.38 20.36 2.18
C MET A 1 14.88 20.30 2.32
N GLU A 2 14.13 20.24 1.21
CA GLU A 2 12.67 20.01 1.33
C GLU A 2 12.43 18.62 1.92
N PRO A 3 11.39 18.45 2.76
CA PRO A 3 11.07 17.14 3.33
C PRO A 3 10.64 16.18 2.21
N ILE A 4 10.96 14.90 2.38
CA ILE A 4 10.53 13.83 1.46
C ILE A 4 9.01 13.70 1.56
N LYS A 5 8.32 13.68 0.42
CA LYS A 5 6.86 13.58 0.32
C LYS A 5 6.43 12.18 -0.09
N ILE A 6 5.72 11.47 0.79
CA ILE A 6 5.25 10.11 0.54
C ILE A 6 3.73 10.08 0.47
N GLY A 7 3.18 9.60 -0.65
CA GLY A 7 1.76 9.30 -0.78
C GLY A 7 1.44 7.90 -0.25
N ILE A 8 0.32 7.73 0.44
CA ILE A 8 -0.14 6.43 0.93
C ILE A 8 -1.60 6.21 0.54
N LEU A 9 -1.86 5.32 -0.41
CA LEU A 9 -3.22 4.80 -0.67
C LEU A 9 -3.56 3.74 0.39
N ASN A 10 -4.31 4.17 1.40
CA ASN A 10 -4.71 3.30 2.49
C ASN A 10 -6.03 2.59 2.14
N LEU A 11 -5.96 1.29 1.86
CA LEU A 11 -7.08 0.42 1.49
C LEU A 11 -7.65 -0.40 2.66
N MET A 12 -6.98 -0.36 3.82
CA MET A 12 -7.36 -1.09 5.04
C MET A 12 -8.72 -0.66 5.58
N GLN A 13 -9.40 -1.51 6.35
CA GLN A 13 -10.65 -1.13 7.02
C GLN A 13 -10.41 -0.21 8.22
N ASN A 14 -9.36 -0.47 9.00
CA ASN A 14 -8.92 0.32 10.15
C ASN A 14 -8.03 1.50 9.70
N LYS A 15 -8.64 2.50 9.06
CA LYS A 15 -7.94 3.63 8.42
C LYS A 15 -6.98 4.34 9.39
N LEU A 16 -7.49 4.83 10.52
CA LEU A 16 -6.75 5.64 11.49
C LEU A 16 -5.59 4.88 12.14
N ASP A 17 -5.79 3.62 12.52
CA ASP A 17 -4.72 2.79 13.07
C ASP A 17 -3.62 2.54 12.05
N THR A 18 -4.01 2.28 10.79
CA THR A 18 -3.05 2.09 9.69
C THR A 18 -2.24 3.37 9.46
N MET A 19 -2.88 4.54 9.47
CA MET A 19 -2.20 5.83 9.34
C MET A 19 -1.18 6.03 10.45
N ARG A 20 -1.60 5.84 11.70
CA ARG A 20 -0.73 5.97 12.87
C ARG A 20 0.49 5.05 12.78
N ASN A 21 0.29 3.81 12.33
CA ASN A 21 1.40 2.86 12.16
C ASN A 21 2.41 3.33 11.10
N PHE A 22 1.95 3.87 9.97
CA PHE A 22 2.84 4.43 8.95
C PHE A 22 3.55 5.71 9.42
N GLN A 23 2.86 6.60 10.13
CA GLN A 23 3.47 7.78 10.73
C GLN A 23 4.59 7.41 11.71
N ILE A 24 4.36 6.42 12.58
CA ILE A 24 5.39 5.92 13.51
C ILE A 24 6.57 5.30 12.75
N ALA A 25 6.30 4.55 11.68
CA ALA A 25 7.34 3.85 10.92
C ALA A 25 8.20 4.80 10.06
N LEU A 26 7.61 5.84 9.47
CA LEU A 26 8.30 6.80 8.60
C LEU A 26 8.95 7.95 9.39
N GLY A 27 8.43 8.27 10.58
CA GLY A 27 8.93 9.36 11.41
C GLY A 27 8.51 10.76 10.94
N ASP A 28 8.86 11.77 11.74
CA ASP A 28 8.35 13.15 11.57
C ASP A 28 9.07 13.95 10.48
N GLU A 29 10.17 13.43 9.92
CA GLU A 29 10.93 14.09 8.84
C GLU A 29 10.32 13.89 7.45
N VAL A 30 9.35 12.98 7.33
CA VAL A 30 8.63 12.66 6.09
C VAL A 30 7.28 13.36 6.08
N GLU A 31 7.00 14.11 5.03
CA GLU A 31 5.66 14.65 4.77
C GLU A 31 4.80 13.54 4.16
N ILE A 32 3.76 13.10 4.89
CA ILE A 32 2.91 11.99 4.46
C ILE A 32 1.56 12.53 4.00
N LYS A 33 1.17 12.18 2.78
CA LYS A 33 -0.18 12.44 2.25
C LYS A 33 -0.98 11.15 2.16
N PHE A 34 -2.08 11.06 2.92
CA PHE A 34 -2.93 9.88 2.94
C PHE A 34 -4.10 9.99 1.97
N TYR A 35 -4.29 8.94 1.17
CA TYR A 35 -5.37 8.80 0.21
C TYR A 35 -6.28 7.63 0.57
N TYR A 36 -7.57 7.78 0.32
CA TYR A 36 -8.53 6.67 0.22
C TYR A 36 -8.98 6.48 -1.23
N SER A 37 -9.38 5.26 -1.57
CA SER A 37 -9.93 4.95 -2.91
C SER A 37 -11.21 5.75 -3.16
N ALA A 38 -11.22 6.61 -4.17
CA ALA A 38 -12.40 7.41 -4.51
C ALA A 38 -13.51 6.51 -5.06
N THR A 39 -13.14 5.55 -5.92
CA THR A 39 -14.08 4.60 -6.53
C THR A 39 -14.76 3.67 -5.50
N ARG A 40 -14.12 3.38 -4.36
CA ARG A 40 -14.73 2.59 -3.27
C ARG A 40 -15.89 3.29 -2.56
N TYR A 41 -15.92 4.63 -2.56
CA TYR A 41 -16.84 5.42 -1.73
C TYR A 41 -17.71 6.38 -2.54
N VAL A 42 -17.84 6.22 -3.86
CA VAL A 42 -18.64 7.09 -4.76
C VAL A 42 -20.04 7.40 -4.21
N ASP A 43 -20.72 6.38 -3.67
CA ASP A 43 -22.09 6.50 -3.14
C ASP A 43 -22.17 6.36 -1.61
N ARG A 44 -21.06 6.61 -0.89
CA ARG A 44 -20.99 6.41 0.56
C ARG A 44 -20.42 7.63 1.26
N GLN A 45 -21.18 8.14 2.22
CA GLN A 45 -20.66 9.15 3.13
C GLN A 45 -19.59 8.52 4.03
N LEU A 46 -18.37 9.02 3.93
CA LEU A 46 -17.29 8.68 4.85
C LEU A 46 -17.47 9.40 6.17
N ASP A 47 -17.03 8.76 7.24
CA ASP A 47 -16.93 9.39 8.57
C ASP A 47 -15.98 10.59 8.49
N SER A 48 -16.30 11.68 9.19
CA SER A 48 -15.49 12.90 9.16
C SER A 48 -14.06 12.65 9.62
N SER A 49 -13.86 11.71 10.55
CA SER A 49 -12.52 11.32 10.99
C SER A 49 -11.64 10.80 9.84
N ILE A 50 -12.22 10.24 8.78
CA ILE A 50 -11.48 9.82 7.59
C ILE A 50 -11.22 11.04 6.70
N THR A 51 -12.23 11.85 6.40
CA THR A 51 -12.09 12.99 5.47
C THR A 51 -11.28 14.15 6.04
N ASP A 52 -11.17 14.26 7.36
CA ASP A 52 -10.34 15.27 8.05
C ASP A 52 -8.85 14.92 7.98
N ASN A 53 -8.51 13.65 7.71
CA ASN A 53 -7.15 13.13 7.75
C ASN A 53 -6.67 12.55 6.41
N MET A 54 -7.57 12.33 5.46
CA MET A 54 -7.31 11.67 4.19
C MET A 54 -8.11 12.30 3.06
N GLU A 55 -7.53 12.28 1.86
CA GLU A 55 -8.16 12.80 0.66
C GLU A 55 -8.58 11.66 -0.29
N PRO A 56 -9.59 11.86 -1.14
CA PRO A 56 -9.84 10.92 -2.23
C PRO A 56 -8.61 10.86 -3.13
N LEU A 57 -8.27 9.67 -3.63
CA LEU A 57 -7.13 9.51 -4.55
C LEU A 57 -7.30 10.45 -5.76
N ASN A 58 -6.30 11.30 -5.97
CA ASN A 58 -6.22 12.20 -7.10
C ASN A 58 -4.92 11.94 -7.86
N LEU A 59 -5.03 11.40 -9.07
CA LEU A 59 -3.88 11.03 -9.89
C LEU A 59 -3.04 12.25 -10.35
N ASP A 60 -3.64 13.45 -10.42
CA ASP A 60 -2.95 14.65 -10.88
C ASP A 60 -1.87 15.16 -9.90
N GLU A 61 -1.96 14.76 -8.64
CA GLU A 61 -1.06 15.17 -7.56
C GLU A 61 0.14 14.23 -7.38
N ILE A 62 0.06 13.03 -7.98
CA ILE A 62 1.03 11.95 -7.73
C ILE A 62 2.44 12.32 -8.21
N LYS A 63 2.53 13.12 -9.28
CA LYS A 63 3.80 13.58 -9.85
C LYS A 63 4.64 14.45 -8.93
N ASP A 64 4.03 15.00 -7.87
CA ASP A 64 4.70 15.90 -6.90
C ASP A 64 5.19 15.13 -5.66
N LEU A 65 5.11 13.80 -5.66
CA LEU A 65 5.53 12.91 -4.57
C LEU A 65 6.86 12.22 -4.87
N ASP A 66 7.67 12.00 -3.84
CA ASP A 66 8.98 11.33 -3.92
C ASP A 66 8.89 9.80 -3.82
N GLY A 67 7.74 9.29 -3.36
CA GLY A 67 7.48 7.86 -3.23
C GLY A 67 6.02 7.58 -2.91
N PHE A 68 5.60 6.33 -3.13
CA PHE A 68 4.21 5.94 -2.94
C PHE A 68 4.06 4.56 -2.30
N ILE A 69 3.12 4.45 -1.37
CA ILE A 69 2.77 3.20 -0.68
C ILE A 69 1.33 2.82 -0.98
N ILE A 70 1.09 1.57 -1.38
CA ILE A 70 -0.26 0.98 -1.47
C ILE A 70 -0.40 -0.09 -0.39
N THR A 71 -1.37 0.10 0.52
CA THR A 71 -1.55 -0.79 1.66
C THR A 71 -2.32 -2.07 1.32
N GLY A 72 -2.44 -2.96 2.30
CA GLY A 72 -3.29 -4.15 2.18
C GLY A 72 -4.77 -3.79 2.09
N SER A 73 -5.57 -4.76 1.66
CA SER A 73 -7.02 -4.66 1.61
C SER A 73 -7.67 -6.02 1.90
N PRO A 74 -8.80 -6.08 2.63
CA PRO A 74 -9.46 -7.34 2.98
C PRO A 74 -10.36 -7.83 1.84
N VAL A 75 -9.76 -8.05 0.67
CA VAL A 75 -10.42 -8.52 -0.56
C VAL A 75 -9.68 -9.69 -1.20
N GLU A 76 -8.79 -10.35 -0.44
CA GLU A 76 -7.92 -11.41 -0.91
C GLU A 76 -8.66 -12.64 -1.45
N LYS A 77 -9.95 -12.80 -1.13
CA LYS A 77 -10.81 -13.88 -1.64
C LYS A 77 -11.57 -13.55 -2.93
N LEU A 78 -11.65 -12.27 -3.31
CA LEU A 78 -12.31 -11.84 -4.56
C LEU A 78 -11.32 -11.88 -5.71
N ASP A 79 -11.70 -12.44 -6.85
CA ASP A 79 -10.86 -12.33 -8.06
C ASP A 79 -10.65 -10.86 -8.40
N PHE A 80 -9.50 -10.51 -8.98
CA PHE A 80 -9.14 -9.11 -9.22
C PHE A 80 -10.24 -8.30 -9.94
N PRO A 81 -10.87 -8.80 -11.03
CA PRO A 81 -11.97 -8.09 -11.69
C PRO A 81 -13.23 -7.89 -10.85
N GLN A 82 -13.37 -8.61 -9.72
CA GLN A 82 -14.50 -8.46 -8.80
C GLN A 82 -14.25 -7.40 -7.73
N VAL A 83 -13.02 -6.87 -7.63
CA VAL A 83 -12.68 -5.81 -6.68
C VAL A 83 -13.09 -4.47 -7.28
N SER A 84 -14.05 -3.79 -6.65
CA SER A 84 -14.74 -2.62 -7.22
C SER A 84 -13.85 -1.41 -7.53
N TYR A 85 -12.67 -1.32 -6.91
CA TYR A 85 -11.70 -0.25 -7.06
C TYR A 85 -10.39 -0.75 -7.70
N PHE A 86 -10.42 -1.92 -8.36
CA PHE A 86 -9.23 -2.50 -8.96
C PHE A 86 -8.70 -1.68 -10.12
N ASP A 87 -9.58 -1.14 -10.96
CA ASP A 87 -9.18 -0.28 -12.09
C ASP A 87 -8.48 0.99 -11.60
N GLU A 88 -8.98 1.65 -10.56
CA GLU A 88 -8.33 2.83 -9.95
C GLU A 88 -6.92 2.50 -9.42
N ILE A 89 -6.73 1.29 -8.89
CA ILE A 89 -5.41 0.84 -8.43
C ILE A 89 -4.49 0.56 -9.62
N ASN A 90 -4.99 -0.06 -10.69
CA ASN A 90 -4.20 -0.30 -11.90
C ASN A 90 -3.76 1.01 -12.54
N ASP A 91 -4.66 1.99 -12.64
CA ASP A 91 -4.35 3.33 -13.16
C ASP A 91 -3.27 4.02 -12.31
N LEU A 92 -3.33 3.90 -10.99
CA LEU A 92 -2.31 4.41 -10.09
C LEU A 92 -0.96 3.71 -10.28
N ILE A 93 -0.95 2.37 -10.36
CA ILE A 93 0.29 1.59 -10.57
C ILE A 93 0.94 1.97 -11.90
N ASP A 94 0.16 2.04 -12.97
CA ASP A 94 0.63 2.45 -14.30
C ASP A 94 1.22 3.85 -14.28
N LEU A 95 0.59 4.77 -13.55
CA LEU A 95 1.07 6.14 -13.39
C LEU A 95 2.40 6.18 -12.63
N LEU A 96 2.50 5.47 -11.51
CA LEU A 96 3.71 5.42 -10.69
C LEU A 96 4.90 4.83 -11.46
N ASP A 97 4.67 3.76 -12.24
CA ASP A 97 5.68 3.15 -13.11
C ASP A 97 6.13 4.11 -14.21
N ARG A 98 5.16 4.72 -14.93
CA ARG A 98 5.45 5.69 -15.99
C ARG A 98 6.25 6.90 -15.50
N LEU A 99 6.01 7.35 -14.27
CA LEU A 99 6.72 8.48 -13.65
C LEU A 99 8.03 8.07 -12.97
N ASN A 100 8.35 6.77 -12.91
CA ASN A 100 9.50 6.22 -12.18
C ASN A 100 9.50 6.62 -10.69
N ILE A 101 8.31 6.73 -10.08
CA ILE A 101 8.18 7.02 -8.65
C ILE A 101 8.47 5.72 -7.88
N PRO A 102 9.35 5.74 -6.86
CA PRO A 102 9.58 4.61 -5.97
C PRO A 102 8.29 4.11 -5.32
N GLN A 103 8.05 2.80 -5.40
CA GLN A 103 6.80 2.17 -4.97
C GLN A 103 7.06 1.13 -3.86
N LEU A 104 6.21 1.13 -2.84
CA LEU A 104 6.14 0.07 -1.83
C LEU A 104 4.71 -0.49 -1.76
N TYR A 105 4.59 -1.81 -1.90
CA TYR A 105 3.31 -2.50 -1.89
C TYR A 105 3.21 -3.43 -0.69
N VAL A 106 2.13 -3.35 0.08
CA VAL A 106 1.96 -4.10 1.33
C VAL A 106 0.82 -5.11 1.21
N CYS A 107 1.09 -6.37 1.56
CA CYS A 107 0.10 -7.46 1.60
C CYS A 107 -0.68 -7.58 0.27
N TRP A 108 -2.00 -7.37 0.27
CA TRP A 108 -2.80 -7.43 -0.96
C TRP A 108 -2.39 -6.39 -2.01
N GLY A 109 -1.88 -5.22 -1.60
CA GLY A 109 -1.31 -4.25 -2.54
C GLY A 109 -0.15 -4.84 -3.35
N ALA A 110 0.66 -5.71 -2.74
CA ALA A 110 1.73 -6.42 -3.45
C ALA A 110 1.19 -7.45 -4.44
N MET A 111 0.07 -8.11 -4.09
CA MET A 111 -0.61 -9.01 -5.03
C MET A 111 -1.17 -8.25 -6.23
N ALA A 112 -1.77 -7.08 -6.00
CA ALA A 112 -2.29 -6.22 -7.08
C ALA A 112 -1.16 -5.74 -8.01
N ALA A 113 -0.03 -5.30 -7.45
CA ALA A 113 1.14 -4.89 -8.24
C ALA A 113 1.76 -6.05 -9.04
N LEU A 114 1.88 -7.23 -8.43
CA LEU A 114 2.37 -8.42 -9.13
C LEU A 114 1.44 -8.82 -10.29
N ASN A 115 0.12 -8.70 -10.11
CA ASN A 115 -0.84 -8.94 -11.18
C ASN A 115 -0.71 -7.89 -12.29
N ARG A 116 -0.69 -6.60 -11.94
CA ARG A 116 -0.69 -5.52 -12.93
C ARG A 116 0.62 -5.43 -13.73
N LEU A 117 1.77 -5.57 -13.06
CA LEU A 117 3.09 -5.36 -13.66
C LEU A 117 3.68 -6.62 -14.29
N TYR A 118 3.24 -7.81 -13.87
CA TYR A 118 3.87 -9.08 -14.26
C TYR A 118 2.88 -10.20 -14.59
N ASP A 119 1.58 -9.93 -14.67
CA ASP A 119 0.52 -10.93 -14.93
C ASP A 119 0.54 -12.11 -13.94
N ILE A 120 0.97 -11.88 -12.69
CA ILE A 120 1.01 -12.91 -11.65
C ILE A 120 -0.28 -12.89 -10.83
N ASP A 121 -1.09 -13.94 -11.00
CA ASP A 121 -2.29 -14.15 -10.19
C ASP A 121 -2.00 -14.60 -8.75
N LYS A 122 -2.85 -14.14 -7.83
CA LYS A 122 -2.84 -14.60 -6.44
C LYS A 122 -3.32 -16.05 -6.34
N LYS A 123 -2.77 -16.79 -5.38
CA LYS A 123 -3.18 -18.17 -5.06
C LYS A 123 -3.74 -18.24 -3.66
N ILE A 124 -4.95 -18.76 -3.54
CA ILE A 124 -5.59 -18.97 -2.23
C ILE A 124 -4.88 -20.13 -1.53
N LEU A 125 -4.40 -19.86 -0.31
CA LEU A 125 -3.81 -20.89 0.54
C LEU A 125 -4.91 -21.77 1.15
N PRO A 126 -4.61 -23.06 1.43
CA PRO A 126 -5.59 -23.97 2.05
C PRO A 126 -5.98 -23.53 3.47
N HIS A 127 -5.08 -22.82 4.16
CA HIS A 127 -5.29 -22.27 5.49
C HIS A 127 -4.73 -20.85 5.55
N LYS A 128 -5.30 -20.04 6.45
CA LYS A 128 -4.85 -18.67 6.68
C LYS A 128 -3.42 -18.69 7.25
N THR A 129 -2.50 -17.95 6.62
CA THR A 129 -1.18 -17.68 7.19
C THR A 129 -1.32 -16.59 8.23
N PHE A 130 -1.27 -16.95 9.51
CA PHE A 130 -1.42 -16.00 10.61
C PHE A 130 -0.40 -16.28 11.71
N GLY A 131 0.49 -15.32 11.98
CA GLY A 131 1.54 -15.45 12.98
C GLY A 131 2.77 -14.61 12.67
N VAL A 132 3.85 -14.85 13.42
CA VAL A 132 5.16 -14.26 13.21
C VAL A 132 6.10 -15.34 12.69
N PHE A 133 6.72 -15.08 11.54
CA PHE A 133 7.53 -16.04 10.81
C PHE A 133 8.97 -15.54 10.71
N GLN A 134 9.92 -16.47 10.73
CA GLN A 134 11.34 -16.17 10.57
C GLN A 134 11.66 -16.04 9.08
N ASN A 135 12.36 -14.97 8.71
CA ASN A 135 12.73 -14.67 7.33
C ASN A 135 14.25 -14.67 7.18
N GLN A 136 14.73 -15.32 6.11
CA GLN A 136 16.14 -15.37 5.76
C GLN A 136 16.43 -14.38 4.62
N ILE A 137 17.55 -13.64 4.73
CA ILE A 137 18.01 -12.79 3.64
C ILE A 137 18.73 -13.67 2.62
N LEU A 138 18.22 -13.69 1.38
CA LEU A 138 18.78 -14.49 0.29
C LEU A 138 19.67 -13.66 -0.65
N THR A 139 19.43 -12.35 -0.71
CA THR A 139 20.14 -11.41 -1.58
C THR A 139 20.36 -10.11 -0.82
N ASP A 140 21.59 -9.60 -0.87
CA ASP A 140 21.93 -8.31 -0.28
C ASP A 140 21.29 -7.14 -1.06
N THR A 141 20.76 -6.16 -0.34
CA THR A 141 20.10 -4.99 -0.90
C THR A 141 20.09 -3.85 0.11
N PRO A 142 20.20 -2.57 -0.33
CA PRO A 142 20.09 -1.43 0.57
C PRO A 142 18.82 -1.42 1.43
N LEU A 143 17.73 -2.05 0.96
CA LEU A 143 16.47 -2.17 1.71
C LEU A 143 16.57 -3.01 2.97
N LEU A 144 17.54 -3.93 3.03
CA LEU A 144 17.73 -4.87 4.13
C LEU A 144 18.95 -4.50 4.98
N ASN A 145 19.58 -3.35 4.72
CA ASN A 145 20.68 -2.85 5.54
C ASN A 145 20.25 -2.74 7.00
N ASN A 146 21.12 -3.19 7.90
CA ASN A 146 20.90 -3.21 9.35
C ASN A 146 19.79 -4.17 9.84
N ILE A 147 19.24 -5.00 8.97
CA ILE A 147 18.38 -6.13 9.36
C ILE A 147 19.28 -7.37 9.52
N GLY A 148 19.25 -7.99 10.69
CA GLY A 148 19.98 -9.23 10.93
C GLY A 148 19.36 -10.42 10.19
N ASP A 149 20.17 -11.43 9.89
CA ASP A 149 19.67 -12.70 9.37
C ASP A 149 18.68 -13.36 10.33
N ASN A 150 17.69 -14.07 9.79
CA ASN A 150 16.60 -14.71 10.54
C ASN A 150 15.80 -13.69 11.36
N PHE A 151 15.22 -12.70 10.68
CA PHE A 151 14.39 -11.68 11.32
C PHE A 151 12.90 -12.09 11.36
N PRO A 152 12.20 -11.83 12.48
CA PRO A 152 10.77 -12.11 12.59
C PRO A 152 9.93 -11.06 11.83
N ALA A 153 8.95 -11.50 11.05
CA ALA A 153 7.94 -10.62 10.45
C ALA A 153 6.53 -11.23 10.53
N PRO A 154 5.49 -10.40 10.77
CA PRO A 154 4.12 -10.87 10.85
C PRO A 154 3.51 -11.11 9.46
N HIS A 155 2.68 -12.15 9.34
CA HIS A 155 1.77 -12.37 8.23
C HIS A 155 0.37 -12.64 8.77
N ALA A 156 -0.66 -12.16 8.07
CA ALA A 156 -2.06 -12.29 8.46
C ALA A 156 -2.99 -12.40 7.26
#